data_AF-A0A1G2L9P6-F1
#
_entry.id   AF-A0A1G2L9P6-F1
#
_cell.length_a   1.000
_cell.length_b   1.000
_cell.length_c   1.000
_cell.angle_alpha   90.00
_cell.angle_beta   90.00
_cell.angle_gamma   90.00
#
_symmetry.space_group_name_H-M   'P 1'
#
loop_
_entity.id
_entity.type
_entity.pdbx_description
1 polymer ?
#
loop_
_entity_poly.entity_id
_entity_poly.type
_entity_poly.pdbx_seq_one_letter_code
_entity_poly.pdbx_strand_id
1 'polypeptide(L)'
;MEQKNKQAAGAEPIDVVNQYTGEKWYYSDIVKDHFFNPRNLLLEDRDETGYDAVGMVGSPACLLGVTRVAANPSLRTISEVSRGARLLGHDSRYHPVSRVFRVAYPRTELVRIRNYLGELVATSDHLVYAKRIPKTTTFRHHAYKIRIPSSWMHASDIRRGDIALYPLPSEQRHVAALHFPSRRRRWDFKSIPLPDIVPITPDLLEFFGYFIAEGHTKAGSEVGFTLAGHEQEIAGRIVALVREIFRLTATVRERPHQHRIDIAVYNAHLARNFRGLFGASAREKRVPEDLLFLRPELQRWLIKGLWLGDGYFSGRRHQPRAGFTTISPTLFEQMRTLLLRQRIVPSTFREPLKVRNGVRHRPSYRLHVGDMDSLECLAGILGIAFRRDPGKRHERRVWFEGNHLCLPVKRVSRAAFGGGRLYNFEIAESHTYATDAFLVHNCGDMLKMWMKVDGATEQIKELKWRTFGCASAIAATSMFSVMVTENGGMKIADALKIRPQNIMVRLGGLPNRKIHCSVLADKSFRKTVNDYFHRTGQHARVLVEGARVVDPKLNITDHDIEEAVLEGATDLDAVQRKLKVGVGSPAVITEVEQLIRFYKEKYYG
;
A
#
# COMPACT_ATOMS: atom_id res chain seq x y z
N MET A 1 -46.94 13.01 40.40
CA MET A 1 -45.76 12.27 40.90
C MET A 1 -44.83 12.03 39.71
N GLU A 2 -44.14 13.04 39.19
CA GLU A 2 -42.94 13.69 39.75
C GLU A 2 -41.75 12.75 39.98
N GLN A 3 -40.66 13.02 39.24
CA GLN A 3 -39.26 13.14 39.70
C GLN A 3 -38.61 11.87 40.33
N LYS A 4 -37.36 11.47 40.06
CA LYS A 4 -36.15 12.16 39.58
C LYS A 4 -35.03 11.13 39.33
N ASN A 5 -34.31 11.33 38.23
CA ASN A 5 -32.86 11.20 38.02
C ASN A 5 -31.94 10.73 39.18
N LYS A 6 -30.99 9.84 38.84
CA LYS A 6 -29.51 9.91 39.06
C LYS A 6 -28.85 8.82 38.17
N GLN A 7 -28.27 9.14 37.00
CA GLN A 7 -26.84 9.43 36.77
C GLN A 7 -25.89 8.79 37.80
N ALA A 8 -24.72 8.26 37.51
CA ALA A 8 -23.92 7.92 36.32
C ALA A 8 -22.60 7.38 36.91
N ALA A 9 -21.90 6.44 36.27
CA ALA A 9 -20.42 6.37 36.31
C ALA A 9 -19.88 5.18 35.50
N GLY A 10 -19.16 5.52 34.42
CA GLY A 10 -17.97 4.81 33.96
C GLY A 10 -18.07 3.31 33.68
N ALA A 11 -18.58 2.95 32.50
CA ALA A 11 -18.04 1.77 31.84
C ALA A 11 -16.65 2.15 31.30
N GLU A 12 -15.60 1.94 32.12
CA GLU A 12 -14.22 2.01 31.65
C GLU A 12 -14.04 1.06 30.45
N PRO A 13 -13.25 1.46 29.43
CA PRO A 13 -12.97 0.59 28.31
C PRO A 13 -12.25 -0.67 28.80
N ILE A 14 -12.47 -1.77 28.08
CA ILE A 14 -11.91 -3.09 28.38
C ILE A 14 -10.37 -3.00 28.42
N ASP A 15 -9.79 -2.94 29.62
CA ASP A 15 -8.34 -2.99 29.83
C ASP A 15 -7.84 -4.45 29.84
N VAL A 16 -6.73 -4.69 29.15
CA VAL A 16 -6.06 -5.99 29.10
C VAL A 16 -5.18 -6.15 30.35
N VAL A 17 -5.51 -7.11 31.21
CA VAL A 17 -4.84 -7.36 32.49
C VAL A 17 -3.56 -8.16 32.31
N ASN A 18 -2.46 -7.72 32.95
CA ASN A 18 -1.20 -8.48 33.01
C ASN A 18 -1.38 -9.75 33.84
N GLN A 19 -1.16 -10.92 33.24
CA GLN A 19 -1.40 -12.22 33.88
C GLN A 19 -0.43 -12.56 35.01
N TYR A 20 0.69 -11.83 35.13
CA TYR A 20 1.71 -12.05 36.16
C TYR A 20 1.59 -11.06 37.33
N THR A 21 1.08 -9.84 37.10
CA THR A 21 1.01 -8.78 38.12
C THR A 21 -0.43 -8.37 38.50
N GLY A 22 -1.44 -8.74 37.71
CA GLY A 22 -2.84 -8.39 37.96
C GLY A 22 -3.20 -6.92 37.67
N GLU A 23 -2.27 -6.13 37.14
CA GLU A 23 -2.46 -4.70 36.88
C GLU A 23 -3.30 -4.45 35.61
N LYS A 24 -4.10 -3.37 35.65
CA LYS A 24 -4.97 -2.89 34.55
C LYS A 24 -4.20 -2.31 33.33
N TRP A 25 -2.94 -2.70 33.13
CA TRP A 25 -2.11 -2.21 32.02
C TRP A 25 -1.12 -3.28 31.54
N TYR A 26 -0.87 -3.34 30.23
CA TYR A 26 -0.08 -4.41 29.58
C TYR A 26 1.45 -4.32 29.78
N TYR A 27 1.96 -3.25 30.39
CA TYR A 27 3.39 -2.94 30.53
C TYR A 27 3.75 -2.57 31.97
N SER A 28 4.93 -2.99 32.45
CA SER A 28 5.44 -2.68 33.79
C SER A 28 5.68 -1.17 33.99
N ASP A 29 5.74 -0.72 35.24
CA ASP A 29 6.05 0.68 35.55
C ASP A 29 7.46 1.09 35.10
N ILE A 30 8.41 0.15 35.08
CA ILE A 30 9.77 0.38 34.54
C ILE A 30 9.69 0.64 33.03
N VAL A 31 8.86 -0.11 32.29
CA VAL A 31 8.66 0.13 30.86
C VAL A 31 8.03 1.50 30.63
N LYS A 32 7.04 1.90 31.45
CA LYS A 32 6.43 3.24 31.36
C LYS A 32 7.48 4.32 31.60
N ASP A 33 8.27 4.20 32.65
CA ASP A 33 9.28 5.17 33.00
C ASP A 33 10.37 5.30 31.92
N HIS A 34 10.89 4.20 31.40
CA HIS A 34 11.86 4.24 30.28
C HIS A 34 11.25 4.73 28.96
N PHE A 35 9.92 4.66 28.79
CA PHE A 35 9.23 5.21 27.64
C PHE A 35 8.99 6.73 27.77
N PHE A 36 8.44 7.17 28.90
CA PHE A 36 8.12 8.60 29.13
C PHE A 36 9.36 9.43 29.48
N ASN A 37 10.36 8.82 30.12
CA ASN A 37 11.61 9.43 30.53
C ASN A 37 12.81 8.62 29.97
N PRO A 38 13.03 8.60 28.65
CA PRO A 38 14.09 7.77 28.06
C PRO A 38 15.49 8.26 28.46
N ARG A 39 16.29 7.34 29.01
CA ARG A 39 17.71 7.57 29.36
C ARG A 39 18.59 7.52 28.12
N ASN A 40 19.63 8.35 28.12
CA ASN A 40 20.66 8.45 27.07
C ASN A 40 20.11 8.74 25.65
N LEU A 41 18.92 9.31 25.56
CA LEU A 41 18.34 9.76 24.29
C LEU A 41 19.07 11.02 23.79
N LEU A 42 19.41 11.04 22.50
CA LEU A 42 20.00 12.19 21.82
C LEU A 42 18.94 12.86 20.92
N LEU A 43 18.57 14.09 21.27
CA LEU A 43 17.46 14.82 20.63
C LEU A 43 17.90 15.77 19.51
N GLU A 44 19.09 16.37 19.62
CA GLU A 44 19.58 17.41 18.71
C GLU A 44 20.67 16.91 17.75
N ASP A 45 20.60 17.35 16.49
CA ASP A 45 21.54 16.93 15.42
C ASP A 45 22.96 17.52 15.60
N ARG A 46 23.12 18.57 16.41
CA ARG A 46 24.41 19.23 16.68
C ARG A 46 25.31 18.40 17.60
N ASP A 47 24.73 17.44 18.31
CA ASP A 47 25.41 16.61 19.31
C ASP A 47 25.91 15.29 18.72
N GLU A 48 25.99 15.13 17.40
CA GLU A 48 26.47 13.88 16.78
C GLU A 48 28.01 13.78 16.69
N THR A 49 28.74 14.84 17.05
CA THR A 49 30.20 14.92 16.98
C THR A 49 30.88 14.54 18.32
N GLY A 50 32.08 13.94 18.28
CA GLY A 50 32.86 13.63 19.49
C GLY A 50 32.66 12.22 20.07
N TYR A 51 32.04 11.31 19.30
CA TYR A 51 31.93 9.88 19.63
C TYR A 51 32.91 9.06 18.79
N ASP A 52 33.41 7.98 19.40
CA ASP A 52 34.39 7.11 18.78
C ASP A 52 33.77 6.22 17.70
N ALA A 53 32.48 5.89 17.83
CA ALA A 53 31.77 5.06 16.86
C ALA A 53 30.28 5.37 16.72
N VAL A 54 29.73 5.00 15.57
CA VAL A 54 28.31 5.17 15.21
C VAL A 54 27.78 3.93 14.49
N GLY A 55 26.58 3.51 14.84
CA GLY A 55 25.87 2.42 14.17
C GLY A 55 24.42 2.78 13.89
N MET A 56 23.88 2.30 12.77
CA MET A 56 22.49 2.52 12.39
C MET A 56 21.86 1.24 11.84
N VAL A 57 20.64 0.97 12.29
CA VAL A 57 19.74 -0.07 11.78
C VAL A 57 18.36 0.52 11.47
N GLY A 58 17.67 -0.08 10.51
CA GLY A 58 16.46 0.47 9.91
C GLY A 58 16.78 1.52 8.83
N SER A 59 15.88 1.67 7.86
CA SER A 59 15.95 2.72 6.85
C SER A 59 14.72 3.61 6.97
N PRO A 60 14.87 4.91 7.27
CA PRO A 60 13.74 5.82 7.46
C PRO A 60 13.03 6.12 6.14
N ALA A 61 13.69 5.87 5.01
CA ALA A 61 13.15 6.09 3.67
C ALA A 61 13.52 4.92 2.75
N CYS A 62 12.51 4.36 2.09
CA CYS A 62 12.62 3.03 1.50
C CYS A 62 12.19 2.96 0.05
N LEU A 63 11.47 3.97 -0.45
CA LEU A 63 10.87 3.98 -1.79
C LEU A 63 11.44 5.08 -2.66
N LEU A 64 11.53 4.84 -3.97
CA LEU A 64 11.93 5.87 -4.92
C LEU A 64 10.97 7.06 -4.93
N GLY A 65 11.48 8.27 -5.15
CA GLY A 65 10.65 9.48 -5.24
C GLY A 65 9.58 9.44 -6.33
N VAL A 66 9.77 8.63 -7.37
CA VAL A 66 8.81 8.43 -8.46
C VAL A 66 7.71 7.41 -8.16
N THR A 67 7.81 6.69 -7.04
CA THR A 67 6.82 5.69 -6.64
C THR A 67 5.46 6.35 -6.47
N ARG A 68 4.40 5.73 -7.02
CA ARG A 68 3.04 6.24 -6.87
C ARG A 68 2.37 5.61 -5.67
N VAL A 69 1.66 6.42 -4.88
CA VAL A 69 0.95 5.99 -3.68
C VAL A 69 -0.55 6.25 -3.81
N ALA A 70 -1.34 5.37 -3.21
CA ALA A 70 -2.80 5.40 -3.24
C ALA A 70 -3.35 6.48 -2.32
N ALA A 71 -3.20 7.74 -2.73
CA ALA A 71 -3.77 8.88 -2.04
C ALA A 71 -5.27 9.06 -2.36
N ASN A 72 -5.98 9.75 -1.47
CA ASN A 72 -7.35 10.19 -1.72
C ASN A 72 -7.34 11.60 -2.37
N PRO A 73 -8.00 11.81 -3.52
CA PRO A 73 -8.85 10.87 -4.26
C PRO A 73 -8.15 10.10 -5.40
N SER A 74 -6.88 10.39 -5.67
CA SER A 74 -6.15 9.81 -6.80
C SER A 74 -4.72 9.46 -6.42
N LEU A 75 -4.10 8.60 -7.22
CA LEU A 75 -2.68 8.29 -7.07
C LEU A 75 -1.83 9.56 -7.14
N ARG A 76 -0.83 9.64 -6.26
CA ARG A 76 0.14 10.74 -6.23
C ARG A 76 1.55 10.19 -6.22
N THR A 77 2.48 10.96 -6.78
CA THR A 77 3.91 10.65 -6.67
C THR A 77 4.33 10.83 -5.22
N ILE A 78 5.08 9.88 -4.65
CA ILE A 78 5.43 9.88 -3.23
C ILE A 78 6.20 11.15 -2.82
N SER A 79 7.01 11.72 -3.72
CA SER A 79 7.72 12.98 -3.48
C SER A 79 6.84 14.23 -3.44
N GLU A 80 5.61 14.14 -3.93
CA GLU A 80 4.63 15.25 -3.99
C GLU A 80 3.62 15.19 -2.84
N VAL A 81 3.66 14.14 -2.01
CA VAL A 81 2.76 13.96 -0.87
C VAL A 81 3.30 14.71 0.35
N SER A 82 2.43 15.53 0.94
CA SER A 82 2.71 16.32 2.14
C SER A 82 1.95 15.78 3.36
N ARG A 83 2.34 16.27 4.56
CA ARG A 83 1.63 16.00 5.81
C ARG A 83 0.14 16.35 5.67
N GLY A 84 -0.73 15.51 6.21
CA GLY A 84 -2.19 15.66 6.15
C GLY A 84 -2.85 15.06 4.91
N ALA A 85 -2.08 14.75 3.85
CA ALA A 85 -2.61 13.93 2.76
C ALA A 85 -3.05 12.56 3.30
N ARG A 86 -4.12 11.97 2.74
CA ARG A 86 -4.64 10.68 3.21
C ARG A 86 -4.27 9.56 2.25
N LEU A 87 -3.70 8.47 2.76
CA LEU A 87 -3.27 7.30 1.99
C LEU A 87 -4.04 6.05 2.40
N LEU A 88 -4.30 5.16 1.44
CA LEU A 88 -5.03 3.91 1.67
C LEU A 88 -4.20 2.94 2.52
N GLY A 89 -4.68 2.59 3.71
CA GLY A 89 -4.06 1.61 4.61
C GLY A 89 -4.49 0.17 4.34
N HIS A 90 -3.91 -0.78 5.08
CA HIS A 90 -4.26 -2.21 4.99
C HIS A 90 -5.71 -2.51 5.39
N ASP A 91 -6.33 -1.65 6.19
CA ASP A 91 -7.71 -1.79 6.66
C ASP A 91 -8.75 -1.26 5.64
N SER A 92 -8.32 -0.97 4.41
CA SER A 92 -9.14 -0.41 3.33
C SER A 92 -9.64 1.03 3.53
N ARG A 93 -9.16 1.72 4.56
CA ARG A 93 -9.50 3.12 4.84
C ARG A 93 -8.35 4.07 4.49
N TYR A 94 -8.67 5.35 4.32
CA TYR A 94 -7.67 6.38 4.07
C TYR A 94 -7.25 7.06 5.37
N HIS A 95 -5.95 7.05 5.65
CA HIS A 95 -5.34 7.55 6.89
C HIS A 95 -4.43 8.74 6.61
N PRO A 96 -4.41 9.78 7.46
CA PRO A 96 -3.56 10.95 7.25
C PRO A 96 -2.08 10.62 7.45
N VAL A 97 -1.25 11.20 6.59
CA VAL A 97 0.21 11.22 6.73
C VAL A 97 0.56 12.14 7.88
N SER A 98 1.08 11.59 8.99
CA SER A 98 1.55 12.35 10.14
C SER A 98 2.94 12.95 9.89
N ARG A 99 3.79 12.24 9.15
CA ARG A 99 5.15 12.69 8.82
C ARG A 99 5.62 12.18 7.45
N VAL A 100 6.45 12.96 6.79
CA VAL A 100 7.12 12.60 5.53
C VAL A 100 8.61 12.44 5.79
N PHE A 101 9.19 11.31 5.38
CA PHE A 101 10.63 11.07 5.44
C PHE A 101 11.24 11.21 4.05
N ARG A 102 12.39 11.88 3.96
CA ARG A 102 13.15 12.08 2.73
C ARG A 102 14.64 11.99 3.04
N VAL A 103 15.24 10.83 2.83
CA VAL A 103 16.61 10.54 3.31
C VAL A 103 17.50 10.14 2.15
N ALA A 104 18.75 10.63 2.17
CA ALA A 104 19.77 10.21 1.23
C ALA A 104 20.12 8.74 1.49
N TYR A 105 20.13 7.92 0.44
CA TYR A 105 20.41 6.49 0.59
C TYR A 105 21.77 6.16 -0.05
N PRO A 106 22.74 5.66 0.74
CA PRO A 106 24.12 5.52 0.28
C PRO A 106 24.37 4.27 -0.57
N ARG A 107 23.48 3.27 -0.50
CA ARG A 107 23.65 2.04 -1.30
C ARG A 107 23.19 2.25 -2.73
N THR A 108 23.80 1.50 -3.64
CA THR A 108 23.57 1.61 -5.09
C THR A 108 22.57 0.60 -5.64
N GLU A 109 21.95 -0.24 -4.79
CA GLU A 109 21.01 -1.28 -5.21
C GLU A 109 19.69 -1.23 -4.44
N LEU A 110 18.61 -1.50 -5.16
CA LEU A 110 17.24 -1.67 -4.67
C LEU A 110 16.65 -2.99 -5.21
N VAL A 111 15.56 -3.43 -4.59
CA VAL A 111 14.76 -4.57 -5.03
C VAL A 111 13.57 -4.08 -5.83
N ARG A 112 13.35 -4.66 -7.00
CA ARG A 112 12.19 -4.44 -7.86
C ARG A 112 11.28 -5.67 -7.84
N ILE A 113 10.02 -5.47 -7.45
CA ILE A 113 8.98 -6.51 -7.38
C ILE A 113 7.85 -6.11 -8.32
N ARG A 114 7.36 -7.03 -9.15
CA ARG A 114 6.29 -6.76 -10.12
C ARG A 114 5.14 -7.75 -9.99
N ASN A 115 3.91 -7.25 -10.03
CA ASN A 115 2.67 -8.03 -10.09
C ASN A 115 1.79 -7.58 -11.27
N TYR A 116 0.50 -7.92 -11.28
CA TYR A 116 -0.45 -7.55 -12.34
C TYR A 116 -0.89 -6.08 -12.33
N LEU A 117 -0.83 -5.42 -11.18
CA LEU A 117 -1.21 -4.01 -11.04
C LEU A 117 -0.05 -3.06 -11.36
N GLY A 118 1.20 -3.48 -11.13
CA GLY A 118 2.36 -2.64 -11.37
C GLY A 118 3.63 -3.19 -10.73
N GLU A 119 4.52 -2.28 -10.35
CA GLU A 119 5.81 -2.61 -9.73
C GLU A 119 6.08 -1.76 -8.49
N LEU A 120 6.88 -2.31 -7.58
CA LEU A 120 7.44 -1.65 -6.43
C LEU A 120 8.97 -1.69 -6.56
N VAL A 121 9.63 -0.55 -6.37
CA VAL A 121 11.09 -0.48 -6.24
C VAL A 121 11.41 0.08 -4.86
N ALA A 122 12.04 -0.74 -4.03
CA ALA A 122 12.24 -0.46 -2.62
C ALA A 122 13.60 -0.95 -2.11
N THR A 123 14.03 -0.50 -0.93
CA THR A 123 15.16 -1.08 -0.21
C THR A 123 14.87 -2.55 0.14
N SER A 124 15.92 -3.36 0.27
CA SER A 124 15.81 -4.79 0.61
C SER A 124 14.93 -5.04 1.83
N ASP A 125 15.11 -4.21 2.87
CA ASP A 125 14.44 -4.39 4.15
C ASP A 125 13.00 -3.84 4.18
N HIS A 126 12.50 -3.25 3.07
CA HIS A 126 11.16 -2.67 3.06
C HIS A 126 10.08 -3.75 3.16
N LEU A 127 9.12 -3.58 4.06
CA LEU A 127 8.09 -4.58 4.33
C LEU A 127 6.94 -4.49 3.33
N VAL A 128 6.63 -5.62 2.69
CA VAL A 128 5.51 -5.82 1.77
C VAL A 128 4.55 -6.84 2.38
N TYR A 129 3.24 -6.55 2.35
CA TYR A 129 2.24 -7.48 2.86
C TYR A 129 1.99 -8.61 1.85
N ALA A 130 2.36 -9.83 2.20
CA ALA A 130 2.33 -10.95 1.27
C ALA A 130 2.08 -12.31 1.96
N LYS A 131 1.87 -13.33 1.15
CA LYS A 131 1.77 -14.74 1.55
C LYS A 131 2.81 -15.57 0.81
N ARG A 132 3.57 -16.37 1.56
CA ARG A 132 4.46 -17.38 1.00
C ARG A 132 3.64 -18.59 0.55
N ILE A 133 3.66 -18.86 -0.76
CA ILE A 133 2.98 -20.03 -1.30
C ILE A 133 3.93 -21.23 -1.36
N PRO A 134 3.61 -22.37 -0.71
CA PRO A 134 4.37 -23.60 -0.88
C PRO A 134 4.38 -24.03 -2.35
N LYS A 135 5.56 -24.41 -2.87
CA LYS A 135 5.75 -24.78 -4.29
C LYS A 135 5.15 -26.15 -4.66
N THR A 136 4.28 -26.74 -3.85
CA THR A 136 3.69 -28.07 -4.13
C THR A 136 2.60 -27.96 -5.21
N THR A 137 2.56 -28.94 -6.12
CA THR A 137 1.55 -29.03 -7.20
C THR A 137 0.13 -29.02 -6.65
N THR A 138 -0.11 -29.70 -5.52
CA THR A 138 -1.40 -29.75 -4.81
C THR A 138 -1.88 -28.37 -4.36
N PHE A 139 -0.96 -27.49 -3.96
CA PHE A 139 -1.32 -26.15 -3.48
C PHE A 139 -1.84 -25.25 -4.62
N ARG A 140 -1.29 -25.34 -5.84
CA ARG A 140 -1.78 -24.54 -6.97
C ARG A 140 -3.23 -24.84 -7.34
N HIS A 141 -3.70 -26.06 -7.10
CA HIS A 141 -5.06 -26.50 -7.41
C HIS A 141 -6.06 -26.30 -6.25
N HIS A 142 -5.56 -26.18 -5.01
CA HIS A 142 -6.37 -26.04 -3.79
C HIS A 142 -6.04 -24.79 -2.96
N ALA A 143 -5.36 -23.79 -3.53
CA ALA A 143 -4.90 -22.58 -2.84
C ALA A 143 -6.03 -21.83 -2.11
N TYR A 144 -7.26 -21.89 -2.63
CA TYR A 144 -8.45 -21.29 -2.03
C TYR A 144 -9.04 -22.08 -0.86
N LYS A 145 -8.58 -23.32 -0.61
CA LYS A 145 -9.02 -24.19 0.50
C LYS A 145 -8.04 -24.23 1.67
N ILE A 146 -6.79 -23.79 1.48
CA ILE A 146 -5.74 -23.87 2.50
C ILE A 146 -5.48 -22.47 3.03
N ARG A 147 -5.70 -22.27 4.34
CA ARG A 147 -5.50 -20.97 4.99
C ARG A 147 -4.01 -20.72 5.20
N ILE A 148 -3.38 -19.97 4.30
CA ILE A 148 -2.03 -19.46 4.48
C ILE A 148 -2.09 -18.11 5.21
N PRO A 149 -1.35 -17.95 6.31
CA PRO A 149 -1.25 -16.67 6.99
C PRO A 149 -0.55 -15.64 6.09
N SER A 150 -1.08 -14.43 6.06
CA SER A 150 -0.38 -13.27 5.51
C SER A 150 0.56 -12.67 6.56
N SER A 151 1.71 -12.21 6.11
CA SER A 151 2.71 -11.58 6.97
C SER A 151 3.38 -10.40 6.24
N TRP A 152 4.07 -9.58 7.01
CA TRP A 152 4.98 -8.58 6.48
C TRP A 152 6.30 -9.26 6.13
N MET A 153 6.71 -9.17 4.88
CA MET A 153 7.92 -9.79 4.37
C MET A 153 8.85 -8.72 3.83
N HIS A 154 10.16 -8.84 4.07
CA HIS A 154 11.13 -7.93 3.46
C HIS A 154 11.10 -8.08 1.93
N ALA A 155 11.31 -6.97 1.23
CA ALA A 155 11.30 -6.94 -0.22
C ALA A 155 12.31 -7.93 -0.84
N SER A 156 13.46 -8.14 -0.20
CA SER A 156 14.47 -9.15 -0.58
C SER A 156 13.96 -10.59 -0.50
N ASP A 157 13.02 -10.87 0.41
CA ASP A 157 12.56 -12.22 0.70
C ASP A 157 11.38 -12.61 -0.19
N ILE A 158 10.73 -11.63 -0.81
CA ILE A 158 9.67 -11.86 -1.78
C ILE A 158 10.24 -12.65 -2.97
N ARG A 159 9.57 -13.74 -3.32
CA ARG A 159 9.93 -14.63 -4.43
C ARG A 159 8.83 -14.60 -5.49
N ARG A 160 9.21 -14.94 -6.74
CA ARG A 160 8.24 -15.17 -7.81
C ARG A 160 7.25 -16.27 -7.39
N GLY A 161 5.96 -15.97 -7.51
CA GLY A 161 4.87 -16.87 -7.11
C GLY A 161 4.30 -16.62 -5.72
N ASP A 162 4.96 -15.82 -4.87
CA ASP A 162 4.34 -15.30 -3.65
C ASP A 162 3.12 -14.45 -4.00
N ILE A 163 2.20 -14.29 -3.05
CA ILE A 163 0.95 -13.56 -3.26
C ILE A 163 1.02 -12.28 -2.47
N ALA A 164 1.15 -11.15 -3.18
CA ALA A 164 1.04 -9.84 -2.57
C ALA A 164 -0.44 -9.50 -2.33
N LEU A 165 -0.73 -8.87 -1.20
CA LEU A 165 -2.07 -8.40 -0.87
C LEU A 165 -2.16 -6.90 -1.16
N TYR A 166 -3.26 -6.48 -1.75
CA TYR A 166 -3.54 -5.08 -2.08
C TYR A 166 -4.90 -4.68 -1.53
N PRO A 167 -5.02 -3.66 -0.66
CA PRO A 167 -6.30 -3.24 -0.10
C PRO A 167 -7.17 -2.55 -1.15
N LEU A 168 -8.46 -2.83 -1.13
CA LEU A 168 -9.46 -2.12 -1.93
C LEU A 168 -10.05 -0.97 -1.12
N PRO A 169 -10.18 0.26 -1.67
CA PRO A 169 -10.81 1.36 -0.95
C PRO A 169 -12.26 1.04 -0.55
N SER A 170 -12.57 1.14 0.74
CA SER A 170 -13.93 0.92 1.27
C SER A 170 -14.68 2.22 1.61
N GLU A 171 -14.06 3.39 1.43
CA GLU A 171 -14.72 4.69 1.65
C GLU A 171 -15.99 4.80 0.80
N GLN A 172 -17.07 5.28 1.41
CA GLN A 172 -18.34 5.54 0.73
C GLN A 172 -18.83 6.93 1.13
N ARG A 173 -19.30 7.68 0.14
CA ARG A 173 -19.90 9.00 0.32
C ARG A 173 -21.37 8.95 -0.01
N HIS A 174 -22.17 9.51 0.88
CA HIS A 174 -23.60 9.67 0.66
C HIS A 174 -23.84 11.03 -0.01
N VAL A 175 -24.09 11.00 -1.32
CA VAL A 175 -24.38 12.19 -2.13
C VAL A 175 -25.77 12.01 -2.71
N ALA A 176 -26.74 12.74 -2.17
CA ALA A 176 -28.13 12.65 -2.62
C ALA A 176 -28.38 13.45 -3.92
N ALA A 177 -27.66 14.56 -4.10
CA ALA A 177 -27.81 15.45 -5.24
C ALA A 177 -26.53 16.26 -5.50
N LEU A 178 -26.39 16.78 -6.72
CA LEU A 178 -25.35 17.71 -7.11
C LEU A 178 -25.90 19.12 -7.21
N HIS A 179 -25.11 20.10 -6.79
CA HIS A 179 -25.44 21.51 -6.96
C HIS A 179 -24.94 22.03 -8.31
N PHE A 180 -25.86 22.44 -9.18
CA PHE A 180 -25.61 23.00 -10.51
C PHE A 180 -25.98 24.49 -10.53
N PRO A 181 -25.12 25.39 -10.06
CA PRO A 181 -25.45 26.81 -9.96
C PRO A 181 -25.90 27.38 -11.31
N SER A 182 -27.15 27.86 -11.36
CA SER A 182 -27.80 28.36 -12.57
C SER A 182 -27.79 29.89 -12.70
N ARG A 183 -26.95 30.61 -11.94
CA ARG A 183 -26.94 32.08 -11.94
C ARG A 183 -26.68 32.63 -13.36
N ARG A 184 -27.72 33.25 -13.94
CA ARG A 184 -27.67 33.91 -15.25
C ARG A 184 -26.69 35.07 -15.20
N ARG A 185 -25.79 35.14 -16.19
CA ARG A 185 -24.97 36.34 -16.39
C ARG A 185 -25.88 37.45 -16.92
N ARG A 186 -25.49 38.71 -16.68
CA ARG A 186 -26.22 39.92 -17.13
C ARG A 186 -26.61 39.88 -18.62
N TRP A 187 -25.89 39.12 -19.44
CA TRP A 187 -26.05 39.04 -20.90
C TRP A 187 -26.49 37.65 -21.41
N ASP A 188 -27.00 36.76 -20.54
CA ASP A 188 -27.52 35.44 -20.92
C ASP A 188 -29.06 35.46 -20.98
N PHE A 189 -29.59 35.70 -22.18
CA PHE A 189 -31.04 35.82 -22.44
C PHE A 189 -31.68 34.54 -23.01
N LYS A 190 -30.88 33.53 -23.40
CA LYS A 190 -31.34 32.37 -24.17
C LYS A 190 -31.37 31.06 -23.37
N SER A 191 -30.54 30.91 -22.34
CA SER A 191 -30.44 29.63 -21.62
C SER A 191 -31.68 29.34 -20.78
N ILE A 192 -32.30 28.18 -20.98
CA ILE A 192 -33.40 27.69 -20.13
C ILE A 192 -32.84 27.47 -18.71
N PRO A 193 -33.55 27.93 -17.65
CA PRO A 193 -33.14 27.68 -16.26
C PRO A 193 -33.05 26.17 -16.01
N LEU A 194 -31.95 25.74 -15.41
CA LEU A 194 -31.77 24.38 -14.94
C LEU A 194 -32.11 24.33 -13.44
N PRO A 195 -32.56 23.17 -12.93
CA PRO A 195 -32.64 23.00 -11.49
C PRO A 195 -31.25 23.17 -10.86
N ASP A 196 -31.16 24.00 -9.82
CA ASP A 196 -29.92 24.22 -9.07
C ASP A 196 -29.45 22.97 -8.31
N ILE A 197 -30.34 22.01 -8.10
CA ILE A 197 -30.09 20.75 -7.41
C ILE A 197 -30.56 19.62 -8.32
N VAL A 198 -29.64 18.74 -8.71
CA VAL A 198 -29.94 17.58 -9.56
C VAL A 198 -29.73 16.30 -8.73
N PRO A 199 -30.77 15.49 -8.48
CA PRO A 199 -30.64 14.28 -7.68
C PRO A 199 -29.70 13.26 -8.34
N ILE A 200 -28.91 12.55 -7.54
CA ILE A 200 -28.09 11.44 -8.03
C ILE A 200 -29.02 10.26 -8.37
N THR A 201 -29.17 9.98 -9.66
CA THR A 201 -29.96 8.86 -10.19
C THR A 201 -29.09 7.96 -11.07
N PRO A 202 -29.49 6.69 -11.28
CA PRO A 202 -28.89 5.82 -12.29
C PRO A 202 -28.72 6.49 -13.66
N ASP A 203 -29.77 7.15 -14.14
CA ASP A 203 -29.81 7.85 -15.43
C ASP A 203 -28.80 9.00 -15.49
N LEU A 204 -28.68 9.80 -14.42
CA LEU A 204 -27.71 10.88 -14.36
C LEU A 204 -26.28 10.36 -14.38
N LEU A 205 -26.00 9.28 -13.66
CA LEU A 205 -24.67 8.67 -13.62
C LEU A 205 -24.29 8.03 -14.96
N GLU A 206 -25.24 7.36 -15.63
CA GLU A 206 -25.07 6.85 -16.99
C GLU A 206 -24.77 8.00 -17.97
N PHE A 207 -25.54 9.10 -17.90
CA PHE A 207 -25.31 10.30 -18.71
C PHE A 207 -23.92 10.91 -18.49
N PHE A 208 -23.47 11.04 -17.24
CA PHE A 208 -22.11 11.50 -16.93
C PHE A 208 -21.06 10.58 -17.52
N GLY A 209 -21.30 9.27 -17.51
CA GLY A 209 -20.40 8.31 -18.12
C GLY A 209 -20.22 8.58 -19.61
N TYR A 210 -21.31 8.73 -20.36
CA TYR A 210 -21.27 9.10 -21.78
C TYR A 210 -20.56 10.44 -22.00
N PHE A 211 -20.80 11.43 -21.14
CA PHE A 211 -20.15 12.73 -21.30
C PHE A 211 -18.64 12.65 -21.08
N ILE A 212 -18.18 11.86 -20.11
CA ILE A 212 -16.75 11.74 -19.85
C ILE A 212 -16.05 11.05 -21.04
N ALA A 213 -16.69 10.03 -21.64
CA ALA A 213 -16.17 9.32 -22.82
C ALA A 213 -16.24 10.19 -24.10
N GLU A 214 -17.45 10.53 -24.54
CA GLU A 214 -17.70 11.07 -25.89
C GLU A 214 -18.01 12.58 -25.88
N GLY A 215 -18.19 13.16 -24.70
CA GLY A 215 -18.67 14.51 -24.52
C GLY A 215 -17.58 15.59 -24.59
N HIS A 216 -17.94 16.78 -25.05
CA HIS A 216 -17.09 17.96 -25.04
C HIS A 216 -17.89 19.22 -24.70
N THR A 217 -17.20 20.32 -24.37
CA THR A 217 -17.84 21.64 -24.16
C THR A 217 -17.28 22.67 -25.12
N LYS A 218 -18.14 23.28 -25.93
CA LYS A 218 -17.73 24.33 -26.88
C LYS A 218 -17.94 25.71 -26.24
N ALA A 219 -16.84 26.41 -25.97
CA ALA A 219 -16.79 27.78 -25.41
C ALA A 219 -17.72 28.06 -24.19
N GLY A 220 -18.17 27.02 -23.48
CA GLY A 220 -19.10 27.14 -22.36
C GLY A 220 -20.55 27.43 -22.75
N SER A 221 -20.94 27.29 -24.02
CA SER A 221 -22.32 27.50 -24.50
C SER A 221 -23.05 26.21 -24.87
N GLU A 222 -22.31 25.12 -25.08
CA GLU A 222 -22.84 23.87 -25.63
C GLU A 222 -22.16 22.67 -24.97
N VAL A 223 -22.96 21.67 -24.61
CA VAL A 223 -22.52 20.31 -24.32
C VAL A 223 -22.73 19.48 -25.59
N GLY A 224 -21.64 19.01 -26.18
CA GLY A 224 -21.67 18.24 -27.41
C GLY A 224 -21.20 16.80 -27.17
N PHE A 225 -21.63 15.88 -28.03
CA PHE A 225 -21.14 14.50 -28.11
C PHE A 225 -20.82 14.18 -29.57
N THR A 226 -19.73 13.43 -29.78
CA THR A 226 -19.34 12.98 -31.12
C THR A 226 -19.21 11.46 -31.10
N LEU A 227 -20.14 10.78 -31.75
CA LEU A 227 -20.25 9.32 -31.76
C LEU A 227 -19.92 8.76 -33.14
N ALA A 228 -19.57 7.48 -33.21
CA ALA A 228 -19.45 6.77 -34.46
C ALA A 228 -20.83 6.52 -35.10
N GLY A 229 -20.87 6.44 -36.42
CA GLY A 229 -22.10 6.31 -37.20
C GLY A 229 -22.93 5.05 -36.95
N HIS A 230 -22.38 4.06 -36.24
CA HIS A 230 -23.06 2.82 -35.87
C HIS A 230 -23.54 2.80 -34.40
N GLU A 231 -23.39 3.90 -33.68
CA GLU A 231 -23.74 4.03 -32.26
C GLU A 231 -25.10 4.71 -32.07
N GLN A 232 -26.06 4.42 -32.95
CA GLN A 232 -27.39 5.05 -32.93
C GLN A 232 -28.13 4.82 -31.60
N GLU A 233 -27.97 3.64 -31.00
CA GLU A 233 -28.60 3.32 -29.70
C GLU A 233 -28.08 4.23 -28.58
N ILE A 234 -26.75 4.47 -28.55
CA ILE A 234 -26.13 5.38 -27.60
C ILE A 234 -26.60 6.81 -27.86
N ALA A 235 -26.66 7.23 -29.13
CA ALA A 235 -27.15 8.55 -29.51
C ALA A 235 -28.60 8.77 -29.05
N GLY A 236 -29.49 7.82 -29.30
CA GLY A 236 -30.88 7.85 -28.84
C GLY A 236 -31.00 7.90 -27.32
N ARG A 237 -30.19 7.12 -26.61
CA ARG A 237 -30.15 7.12 -25.13
C ARG A 237 -29.71 8.46 -24.57
N ILE A 238 -28.66 9.08 -25.13
CA ILE A 238 -28.20 10.42 -24.72
C ILE A 238 -29.30 11.46 -24.89
N VAL A 239 -30.01 11.46 -26.04
CA VAL A 239 -31.11 12.40 -26.30
C VAL A 239 -32.25 12.22 -25.30
N ALA A 240 -32.64 10.97 -25.00
CA ALA A 240 -33.67 10.66 -24.01
C ALA A 240 -33.27 11.16 -22.61
N LEU A 241 -32.04 10.88 -22.17
CA LEU A 241 -31.50 11.31 -20.88
C LEU A 241 -31.49 12.84 -20.75
N VAL A 242 -31.11 13.57 -21.81
CA VAL A 242 -31.16 15.05 -21.81
C VAL A 242 -32.58 15.57 -21.59
N ARG A 243 -33.57 14.95 -22.25
CA ARG A 243 -34.99 15.32 -22.11
C ARG A 243 -35.54 14.98 -20.73
N GLU A 244 -35.16 13.84 -20.16
CA GLU A 244 -35.69 13.33 -18.90
C GLU A 244 -35.08 14.07 -17.69
N ILE A 245 -33.76 14.23 -17.68
CA ILE A 245 -33.01 14.80 -16.55
C ILE A 245 -33.09 16.33 -16.56
N PHE A 246 -32.78 16.96 -17.70
CA PHE A 246 -32.60 18.41 -17.77
C PHE A 246 -33.80 19.13 -18.38
N ARG A 247 -34.80 18.40 -18.89
CA ARG A 247 -35.95 18.96 -19.61
C ARG A 247 -35.50 19.85 -20.79
N LEU A 248 -34.37 19.51 -21.40
CA LEU A 248 -33.81 20.20 -22.57
C LEU A 248 -34.02 19.39 -23.85
N THR A 249 -33.89 20.05 -24.99
CA THR A 249 -33.84 19.41 -26.30
C THR A 249 -32.40 19.30 -26.78
N ALA A 250 -32.10 18.22 -27.52
CA ALA A 250 -30.81 17.99 -28.14
C ALA A 250 -30.97 18.04 -29.67
N THR A 251 -30.03 18.68 -30.35
CA THR A 251 -29.95 18.65 -31.81
C THR A 251 -29.09 17.47 -32.22
N VAL A 252 -29.60 16.57 -33.08
CA VAL A 252 -28.86 15.45 -33.62
C VAL A 252 -28.54 15.72 -35.09
N ARG A 253 -27.28 15.56 -35.49
CA ARG A 253 -26.81 15.70 -36.86
C ARG A 253 -26.05 14.45 -37.28
N GLU A 254 -26.69 13.64 -38.12
CA GLU A 254 -26.03 12.49 -38.73
C GLU A 254 -25.17 12.95 -39.91
N ARG A 255 -23.94 12.46 -39.98
CA ARG A 255 -23.00 12.74 -41.07
C ARG A 255 -22.53 11.44 -41.71
N PRO A 256 -23.31 10.86 -42.64
CA PRO A 256 -23.04 9.54 -43.22
C PRO A 256 -21.65 9.45 -43.86
N HIS A 257 -21.23 10.46 -44.61
CA HIS A 257 -19.93 10.49 -45.29
C HIS A 257 -18.72 10.54 -44.34
N GLN A 258 -18.92 10.96 -43.09
CA GLN A 258 -17.87 11.01 -42.07
C GLN A 258 -18.02 9.88 -41.05
N HIS A 259 -19.01 8.98 -41.26
CA HIS A 259 -19.37 7.90 -40.35
C HIS A 259 -19.48 8.36 -38.90
N ARG A 260 -20.15 9.51 -38.66
CA ARG A 260 -20.30 10.09 -37.31
C ARG A 260 -21.70 10.65 -37.05
N ILE A 261 -22.06 10.72 -35.77
CA ILE A 261 -23.26 11.36 -35.25
C ILE A 261 -22.84 12.46 -34.28
N ASP A 262 -23.25 13.70 -34.54
CA ASP A 262 -22.99 14.83 -33.66
C ASP A 262 -24.26 15.18 -32.88
N ILE A 263 -24.19 15.22 -31.55
CA ILE A 263 -25.29 15.65 -30.68
C ILE A 263 -24.90 16.96 -30.01
N ALA A 264 -25.77 17.97 -30.05
CA ALA A 264 -25.55 19.27 -29.46
C ALA A 264 -26.68 19.67 -28.50
N VAL A 265 -26.32 20.00 -27.26
CA VAL A 265 -27.24 20.53 -26.24
C VAL A 265 -26.83 21.98 -25.93
N TYR A 266 -27.65 22.92 -26.38
CA TYR A 266 -27.37 24.36 -26.22
C TYR A 266 -27.86 24.87 -24.86
N ASN A 267 -26.97 24.86 -23.87
CA ASN A 267 -27.22 25.49 -22.59
C ASN A 267 -25.89 25.90 -21.93
N ALA A 268 -25.72 27.21 -21.69
CA ALA A 268 -24.47 27.74 -21.17
C ALA A 268 -24.23 27.39 -19.69
N HIS A 269 -25.28 27.16 -18.90
CA HIS A 269 -25.15 26.70 -17.52
C HIS A 269 -24.69 25.25 -17.47
N LEU A 270 -25.32 24.38 -18.26
CA LEU A 270 -24.94 22.97 -18.33
C LEU A 270 -23.48 22.83 -18.77
N ALA A 271 -23.09 23.51 -19.85
CA ALA A 271 -21.73 23.45 -20.37
C ALA A 271 -20.68 23.94 -19.36
N ARG A 272 -20.96 25.01 -18.61
CA ARG A 272 -20.06 25.49 -17.56
C ARG A 272 -19.93 24.51 -16.40
N ASN A 273 -21.05 23.96 -15.92
CA ASN A 273 -21.05 22.95 -14.85
C ASN A 273 -20.27 21.70 -15.27
N PHE A 274 -20.52 21.19 -16.48
CA PHE A 274 -19.86 20.00 -17.00
C PHE A 274 -18.36 20.19 -17.21
N ARG A 275 -17.95 21.36 -17.74
CA ARG A 275 -16.54 21.74 -17.84
C ARG A 275 -15.87 21.78 -16.45
N GLY A 276 -16.55 22.35 -15.45
CA GLY A 276 -16.04 22.43 -14.08
C GLY A 276 -15.89 21.07 -13.41
N LEU A 277 -16.89 20.19 -13.56
CA LEU A 277 -16.91 18.87 -12.94
C LEU A 277 -15.94 17.90 -13.61
N PHE A 278 -16.00 17.79 -14.92
CA PHE A 278 -15.36 16.71 -15.67
C PHE A 278 -14.12 17.13 -16.45
N GLY A 279 -13.83 18.43 -16.55
CA GLY A 279 -12.67 18.97 -17.28
C GLY A 279 -12.99 19.52 -18.68
N ALA A 280 -12.08 20.34 -19.21
CA ALA A 280 -12.30 21.06 -20.47
C ALA A 280 -11.76 20.34 -21.71
N SER A 281 -10.84 19.39 -21.53
CA SER A 281 -10.16 18.66 -22.61
C SER A 281 -10.08 17.16 -22.32
N ALA A 282 -9.84 16.35 -23.36
CA ALA A 282 -9.69 14.89 -23.23
C ALA A 282 -8.58 14.48 -22.24
N ARG A 283 -7.52 15.29 -22.07
CA ARG A 283 -6.44 15.05 -21.10
C ARG A 283 -6.84 15.40 -19.67
N GLU A 284 -7.77 16.34 -19.50
CA GLU A 284 -8.27 16.81 -18.20
C GLU A 284 -9.51 16.06 -17.72
N LYS A 285 -10.06 15.15 -18.57
CA LYS A 285 -11.20 14.32 -18.23
C LYS A 285 -10.98 13.63 -16.89
N ARG A 286 -11.98 13.71 -16.01
CA ARG A 286 -11.95 13.16 -14.66
C ARG A 286 -13.36 12.90 -14.15
N VAL A 287 -13.46 12.04 -13.15
CA VAL A 287 -14.64 11.82 -12.33
C VAL A 287 -14.50 12.67 -11.06
N PRO A 288 -15.50 13.49 -10.69
CA PRO A 288 -15.53 14.17 -9.39
C PRO A 288 -15.40 13.18 -8.23
N GLU A 289 -14.70 13.60 -7.16
CA GLU A 289 -14.43 12.75 -5.99
C GLU A 289 -15.71 12.19 -5.35
N ASP A 290 -16.75 13.01 -5.25
CA ASP A 290 -18.07 12.63 -4.74
C ASP A 290 -18.69 11.47 -5.52
N LEU A 291 -18.45 11.40 -6.84
CA LEU A 291 -18.92 10.31 -7.70
C LEU A 291 -17.99 9.08 -7.63
N LEU A 292 -16.68 9.32 -7.44
CA LEU A 292 -15.65 8.27 -7.33
C LEU A 292 -15.81 7.41 -6.06
N PHE A 293 -16.46 7.93 -5.01
CA PHE A 293 -16.71 7.21 -3.77
C PHE A 293 -18.21 6.97 -3.48
N LEU A 294 -19.09 7.07 -4.48
CA LEU A 294 -20.46 6.59 -4.34
C LEU A 294 -20.51 5.10 -3.94
N ARG A 295 -21.67 4.68 -3.41
CA ARG A 295 -21.96 3.27 -3.18
C ARG A 295 -21.72 2.46 -4.46
N PRO A 296 -21.08 1.28 -4.39
CA PRO A 296 -20.71 0.50 -5.57
C PRO A 296 -21.85 0.27 -6.55
N GLU A 297 -23.09 0.09 -6.08
CA GLU A 297 -24.27 -0.16 -6.91
C GLU A 297 -24.60 1.03 -7.82
N LEU A 298 -24.43 2.25 -7.32
CA LEU A 298 -24.63 3.47 -8.11
C LEU A 298 -23.47 3.68 -9.10
N GLN A 299 -22.24 3.35 -8.70
CA GLN A 299 -21.06 3.49 -9.56
C GLN A 299 -21.16 2.66 -10.85
N ARG A 300 -21.90 1.55 -10.83
CA ARG A 300 -22.12 0.70 -12.01
C ARG A 300 -22.71 1.49 -13.18
N TRP A 301 -23.60 2.44 -12.93
CA TRP A 301 -24.21 3.26 -13.97
C TRP A 301 -23.21 4.23 -14.60
N LEU A 302 -22.35 4.84 -13.79
CA LEU A 302 -21.24 5.67 -14.28
C LEU A 302 -20.25 4.84 -15.12
N ILE A 303 -19.88 3.65 -14.64
CA ILE A 303 -19.02 2.70 -15.35
C ILE A 303 -19.67 2.29 -16.68
N LYS A 304 -20.97 2.02 -16.69
CA LYS A 304 -21.72 1.64 -17.88
C LYS A 304 -21.64 2.72 -18.96
N GLY A 305 -21.97 3.97 -18.63
CA GLY A 305 -21.90 5.07 -19.60
C GLY A 305 -20.46 5.31 -20.11
N LEU A 306 -19.47 5.28 -19.22
CA LEU A 306 -18.05 5.41 -19.58
C LEU A 306 -17.62 4.32 -20.57
N TRP A 307 -17.95 3.07 -20.26
CA TRP A 307 -17.49 1.92 -21.02
C TRP A 307 -18.23 1.75 -22.34
N LEU A 308 -19.52 2.08 -22.40
CA LEU A 308 -20.28 2.03 -23.65
C LEU A 308 -19.83 3.09 -24.66
N GLY A 309 -19.31 4.23 -24.19
CA GLY A 309 -18.67 5.21 -25.09
C GLY A 309 -17.26 4.78 -25.51
N ASP A 310 -16.31 4.79 -24.57
CA ASP A 310 -14.87 4.67 -24.89
C ASP A 310 -14.31 3.23 -24.82
N GLY A 311 -15.13 2.28 -24.37
CA GLY A 311 -14.73 0.90 -24.11
C GLY A 311 -15.16 -0.07 -25.20
N TYR A 312 -14.55 -1.25 -25.20
CA TYR A 312 -15.02 -2.37 -26.00
C TYR A 312 -15.17 -3.62 -25.14
N PHE A 313 -16.08 -4.50 -25.54
CA PHE A 313 -16.26 -5.82 -24.95
C PHE A 313 -16.38 -6.86 -26.06
N SER A 314 -15.51 -7.86 -26.06
CA SER A 314 -15.48 -8.94 -27.05
C SER A 314 -15.73 -10.28 -26.36
N GLY A 315 -17.01 -10.66 -26.19
CA GLY A 315 -17.40 -11.89 -25.50
C GLY A 315 -17.37 -13.17 -26.36
N ARG A 316 -17.56 -13.06 -27.69
CA ARG A 316 -17.70 -14.21 -28.61
C ARG A 316 -16.36 -14.77 -29.15
N ARG A 317 -15.22 -14.24 -28.69
CA ARG A 317 -13.90 -14.68 -29.15
C ARG A 317 -13.45 -15.93 -28.42
N HIS A 318 -12.53 -16.70 -29.03
CA HIS A 318 -11.88 -17.85 -28.36
C HIS A 318 -11.27 -17.47 -27.00
N GLN A 319 -10.75 -16.24 -26.88
CA GLN A 319 -10.37 -15.60 -25.63
C GLN A 319 -11.17 -14.30 -25.48
N PRO A 320 -12.21 -14.30 -24.63
CA PRO A 320 -12.96 -13.11 -24.30
C PRO A 320 -12.08 -12.03 -23.68
N ARG A 321 -12.37 -10.77 -24.00
CA ARG A 321 -11.62 -9.62 -23.48
C ARG A 321 -12.41 -8.34 -23.59
N ALA A 322 -12.12 -7.41 -22.70
CA ALA A 322 -12.63 -6.05 -22.74
C ALA A 322 -11.48 -5.07 -22.53
N GLY A 323 -11.62 -3.85 -23.05
CA GLY A 323 -10.61 -2.83 -22.84
C GLY A 323 -11.18 -1.43 -22.90
N PHE A 324 -10.47 -0.51 -22.28
CA PHE A 324 -10.80 0.91 -22.18
C PHE A 324 -9.50 1.70 -22.37
N THR A 325 -9.52 2.74 -23.20
CA THR A 325 -8.31 3.54 -23.49
C THR A 325 -8.60 5.01 -23.24
N THR A 326 -7.68 5.71 -22.58
CA THR A 326 -7.78 7.15 -22.37
C THR A 326 -6.42 7.82 -22.42
N ILE A 327 -6.38 9.11 -22.75
CA ILE A 327 -5.17 9.95 -22.67
C ILE A 327 -5.09 10.74 -21.35
N SER A 328 -6.14 10.72 -20.54
CA SER A 328 -6.15 11.35 -19.21
C SER A 328 -5.53 10.39 -18.19
N PRO A 329 -4.37 10.74 -17.59
CA PRO A 329 -3.78 9.93 -16.51
C PRO A 329 -4.72 9.84 -15.29
N THR A 330 -5.44 10.93 -15.00
CA THR A 330 -6.38 10.99 -13.87
C THR A 330 -7.54 10.05 -14.08
N LEU A 331 -8.20 10.12 -15.25
CA LEU A 331 -9.33 9.23 -15.56
C LEU A 331 -8.90 7.77 -15.58
N PHE A 332 -7.71 7.47 -16.09
CA PHE A 332 -7.17 6.11 -16.10
C PHE A 332 -7.10 5.50 -14.68
N GLU A 333 -6.56 6.24 -13.71
CA GLU A 333 -6.49 5.76 -12.32
C GLU A 333 -7.84 5.74 -11.61
N GLN A 334 -8.72 6.69 -11.92
CA GLN A 334 -10.08 6.71 -11.39
C GLN A 334 -10.89 5.53 -11.93
N MET A 335 -10.76 5.22 -13.22
CA MET A 335 -11.42 4.07 -13.84
C MET A 335 -10.89 2.76 -13.25
N ARG A 336 -9.58 2.66 -13.04
CA ARG A 336 -8.98 1.54 -12.31
C ARG A 336 -9.60 1.38 -10.92
N THR A 337 -9.75 2.47 -10.17
CA THR A 337 -10.35 2.46 -8.82
C THR A 337 -11.83 2.04 -8.85
N LEU A 338 -12.61 2.60 -9.79
CA LEU A 338 -14.01 2.23 -10.00
C LEU A 338 -14.16 0.73 -10.26
N LEU A 339 -13.34 0.16 -11.15
CA LEU A 339 -13.37 -1.28 -11.47
C LEU A 339 -12.99 -2.14 -10.26
N LEU A 340 -11.90 -1.79 -9.57
CA LEU A 340 -11.45 -2.53 -8.39
C LEU A 340 -12.52 -2.56 -7.29
N ARG A 341 -13.28 -1.47 -7.10
CA ARG A 341 -14.42 -1.41 -6.17
C ARG A 341 -15.60 -2.30 -6.59
N GLN A 342 -15.74 -2.58 -7.89
CA GLN A 342 -16.70 -3.57 -8.39
C GLN A 342 -16.17 -5.01 -8.37
N ARG A 343 -15.00 -5.26 -7.76
CA ARG A 343 -14.29 -6.55 -7.82
C ARG A 343 -13.89 -6.95 -9.25
N ILE A 344 -13.71 -5.97 -10.14
CA ILE A 344 -13.17 -6.17 -11.49
C ILE A 344 -11.67 -5.85 -11.45
N VAL A 345 -10.84 -6.79 -11.90
CA VAL A 345 -9.37 -6.65 -11.89
C VAL A 345 -8.86 -6.30 -13.29
N PRO A 346 -8.52 -5.03 -13.56
CA PRO A 346 -7.91 -4.64 -14.83
C PRO A 346 -6.39 -4.90 -14.83
N SER A 347 -5.85 -5.26 -15.99
CA SER A 347 -4.44 -5.10 -16.30
C SER A 347 -4.19 -3.71 -16.88
N THR A 348 -3.13 -3.06 -16.42
CA THR A 348 -2.79 -1.66 -16.76
C THR A 348 -1.63 -1.58 -17.74
N PHE A 349 -1.78 -0.82 -18.82
CA PHE A 349 -0.74 -0.58 -19.81
C PHE A 349 -0.58 0.91 -20.10
N ARG A 350 0.66 1.35 -20.26
CA ARG A 350 0.99 2.69 -20.77
C ARG A 350 1.62 2.54 -22.14
N GLU A 351 1.00 3.11 -23.15
CA GLU A 351 1.54 3.14 -24.50
C GLU A 351 2.35 4.42 -24.69
N PRO A 352 3.62 4.32 -25.16
CA PRO A 352 4.42 5.49 -25.46
C PRO A 352 3.86 6.24 -26.68
N LEU A 353 4.41 7.43 -26.94
CA LEU A 353 4.13 8.18 -28.15
C LEU A 353 4.44 7.30 -29.38
N LYS A 354 3.53 7.27 -30.34
CA LYS A 354 3.68 6.52 -31.60
C LYS A 354 3.37 7.44 -32.77
N VAL A 355 4.14 7.32 -33.84
CA VAL A 355 3.78 7.91 -35.14
C VAL A 355 3.19 6.79 -35.98
N ARG A 356 1.95 6.95 -36.43
CA ARG A 356 1.29 5.98 -37.32
C ARG A 356 0.67 6.75 -38.47
N ASN A 357 0.99 6.34 -39.70
CA ASN A 357 0.48 6.97 -40.93
C ASN A 357 0.69 8.51 -40.93
N GLY A 358 1.85 9.00 -40.49
CA GLY A 358 2.15 10.43 -40.39
C GLY A 358 1.47 11.17 -39.23
N VAL A 359 0.55 10.53 -38.49
CA VAL A 359 -0.13 11.12 -37.34
C VAL A 359 0.63 10.81 -36.06
N ARG A 360 0.97 11.86 -35.30
CA ARG A 360 1.65 11.76 -34.01
C ARG A 360 0.62 11.48 -32.90
N HIS A 361 0.49 10.21 -32.51
CA HIS A 361 -0.37 9.79 -31.40
C HIS A 361 0.30 10.08 -30.07
N ARG A 362 -0.42 10.81 -29.20
CA ARG A 362 0.03 11.09 -27.83
C ARG A 362 0.13 9.80 -27.00
N PRO A 363 0.94 9.77 -25.92
CA PRO A 363 0.92 8.67 -24.98
C PRO A 363 -0.49 8.41 -24.44
N SER A 364 -0.88 7.14 -24.36
CA SER A 364 -2.20 6.72 -23.91
C SER A 364 -2.09 5.64 -22.84
N TYR A 365 -3.16 5.49 -22.08
CA TYR A 365 -3.28 4.51 -21.02
C TYR A 365 -4.41 3.55 -21.36
N ARG A 366 -4.15 2.25 -21.23
CA ARG A 366 -5.12 1.19 -21.53
C ARG A 366 -5.36 0.32 -20.31
N LEU A 367 -6.64 0.14 -19.99
CA LEU A 367 -7.13 -0.90 -19.09
C LEU A 367 -7.58 -2.09 -19.92
N HIS A 368 -7.22 -3.29 -19.50
CA HIS A 368 -7.64 -4.54 -20.13
C HIS A 368 -8.21 -5.49 -19.09
N VAL A 369 -9.43 -5.98 -19.32
CA VAL A 369 -10.08 -6.99 -18.49
C VAL A 369 -10.10 -8.29 -19.28
N GLY A 370 -9.48 -9.33 -18.71
CA GLY A 370 -9.34 -10.63 -19.38
C GLY A 370 -9.58 -11.83 -18.48
N ASP A 371 -9.71 -11.65 -17.17
CA ASP A 371 -10.15 -12.74 -16.31
C ASP A 371 -11.68 -12.91 -16.41
N MET A 372 -12.13 -14.16 -16.31
CA MET A 372 -13.52 -14.50 -16.59
C MET A 372 -14.50 -13.99 -15.53
N ASP A 373 -14.09 -13.94 -14.26
CA ASP A 373 -14.96 -13.46 -13.18
C ASP A 373 -15.19 -11.95 -13.34
N SER A 374 -14.14 -11.19 -13.66
CA SER A 374 -14.24 -9.77 -13.98
C SER A 374 -15.00 -9.48 -15.27
N LEU A 375 -14.82 -10.30 -16.31
CA LEU A 375 -15.56 -10.13 -17.57
C LEU A 375 -17.06 -10.37 -17.37
N GLU A 376 -17.45 -11.34 -16.56
CA GLU A 376 -18.84 -11.57 -16.22
C GLU A 376 -19.42 -10.44 -15.39
N CYS A 377 -18.69 -9.95 -14.38
CA CYS A 377 -19.10 -8.79 -13.61
C CYS A 377 -19.28 -7.55 -14.50
N LEU A 378 -18.31 -7.28 -15.38
CA LEU A 378 -18.38 -6.18 -16.33
C LEU A 378 -19.55 -6.35 -17.31
N ALA A 379 -19.73 -7.53 -17.90
CA ALA A 379 -20.85 -7.81 -18.80
C ALA A 379 -22.21 -7.56 -18.12
N GLY A 380 -22.34 -7.94 -16.85
CA GLY A 380 -23.51 -7.64 -16.03
C GLY A 380 -23.74 -6.13 -15.83
N ILE A 381 -22.68 -5.35 -15.59
CA ILE A 381 -22.77 -3.87 -15.52
C ILE A 381 -23.22 -3.28 -16.86
N LEU A 382 -22.71 -3.81 -17.98
CA LEU A 382 -23.00 -3.31 -19.32
C LEU A 382 -24.36 -3.79 -19.86
N GLY A 383 -24.99 -4.79 -19.23
CA GLY A 383 -26.18 -5.44 -19.77
C GLY A 383 -25.90 -6.30 -21.01
N ILE A 384 -24.65 -6.74 -21.20
CA ILE A 384 -24.24 -7.55 -22.34
C ILE A 384 -24.35 -9.03 -21.98
N ALA A 385 -25.00 -9.83 -22.83
CA ALA A 385 -25.04 -11.28 -22.66
C ALA A 385 -23.62 -11.87 -22.77
N PHE A 386 -23.14 -12.47 -21.67
CA PHE A 386 -21.86 -13.17 -21.61
C PHE A 386 -22.05 -14.51 -20.90
N ARG A 387 -21.58 -15.59 -21.52
CA ARG A 387 -21.61 -16.93 -20.94
C ARG A 387 -20.22 -17.55 -21.00
N ARG A 388 -19.84 -18.20 -19.91
CA ARG A 388 -18.60 -18.99 -19.83
C ARG A 388 -18.76 -20.25 -20.68
N ASP A 389 -17.68 -20.67 -21.31
CA ASP A 389 -17.61 -21.99 -21.93
C ASP A 389 -17.46 -23.05 -20.82
N PRO A 390 -18.47 -23.90 -20.57
CA PRO A 390 -18.41 -24.90 -19.50
C PRO A 390 -17.32 -25.95 -19.74
N GLY A 391 -16.86 -26.14 -20.98
CA GLY A 391 -15.78 -27.08 -21.32
C GLY A 391 -14.37 -26.57 -21.03
N LYS A 392 -14.20 -25.27 -20.70
CA LYS A 392 -12.89 -24.66 -20.47
C LYS A 392 -12.66 -24.35 -19.00
N ARG A 393 -11.65 -25.01 -18.41
CA ARG A 393 -11.15 -24.62 -17.08
C ARG A 393 -10.33 -23.33 -17.20
N HIS A 394 -10.74 -22.31 -16.47
CA HIS A 394 -10.00 -21.05 -16.36
C HIS A 394 -9.21 -21.03 -15.04
N GLU A 395 -7.90 -20.85 -15.14
CA GLU A 395 -7.04 -20.74 -13.96
C GLU A 395 -7.29 -19.40 -13.24
N ARG A 396 -7.81 -19.46 -12.01
CA ARG A 396 -7.92 -18.29 -11.13
C ARG A 396 -6.56 -17.93 -10.56
N ARG A 397 -5.87 -17.00 -11.21
CA ARG A 397 -4.57 -16.50 -10.76
C ARG A 397 -4.68 -15.38 -9.72
N VAL A 398 -5.80 -14.69 -9.69
CA VAL A 398 -6.07 -13.54 -8.83
C VAL A 398 -7.42 -13.79 -8.16
N TRP A 399 -7.54 -13.42 -6.89
CA TRP A 399 -8.78 -13.58 -6.13
C TRP A 399 -8.89 -12.49 -5.06
N PHE A 400 -10.03 -12.45 -4.39
CA PHE A 400 -10.28 -11.53 -3.29
C PHE A 400 -10.41 -12.28 -1.96
N GLU A 401 -9.82 -11.71 -0.91
CA GLU A 401 -10.01 -12.14 0.48
C GLU A 401 -10.48 -10.95 1.31
N GLY A 402 -11.74 -10.96 1.73
CA GLY A 402 -12.34 -9.78 2.36
C GLY A 402 -12.26 -8.58 1.43
N ASN A 403 -11.62 -7.49 1.87
CA ASN A 403 -11.34 -6.30 1.06
C ASN A 403 -9.91 -6.24 0.50
N HIS A 404 -9.19 -7.36 0.48
CA HIS A 404 -7.88 -7.46 -0.16
C HIS A 404 -7.97 -8.18 -1.49
N LEU A 405 -7.21 -7.69 -2.45
CA LEU A 405 -6.95 -8.32 -3.74
C LEU A 405 -5.61 -9.08 -3.63
N CYS A 406 -5.65 -10.38 -3.90
CA CYS A 406 -4.51 -11.29 -3.82
C CYS A 406 -3.87 -11.48 -5.19
N LEU A 407 -2.61 -11.05 -5.34
CA LEU A 407 -1.92 -10.92 -6.62
C LEU A 407 -0.59 -11.69 -6.63
N PRO A 408 -0.40 -12.63 -7.57
CA PRO A 408 0.89 -13.30 -7.72
C PRO A 408 2.00 -12.34 -8.14
N VAL A 409 3.11 -12.41 -7.43
CA VAL A 409 4.38 -11.78 -7.80
C VAL A 409 4.90 -12.47 -9.07
N LYS A 410 5.03 -11.69 -10.14
CA LYS A 410 5.46 -12.14 -11.46
C LYS A 410 6.97 -12.16 -11.62
N ARG A 411 7.64 -11.18 -11.04
CA ARG A 411 9.08 -10.98 -11.18
C ARG A 411 9.63 -10.28 -9.96
N VAL A 412 10.82 -10.70 -9.56
CA VAL A 412 11.66 -10.06 -8.57
C VAL A 412 13.04 -9.90 -9.23
N SER A 413 13.63 -8.72 -9.15
CA SER A 413 14.92 -8.41 -9.75
C SER A 413 15.63 -7.31 -8.97
N ARG A 414 16.95 -7.18 -9.12
CA ARG A 414 17.68 -6.01 -8.62
C ARG A 414 17.48 -4.81 -9.54
N ALA A 415 17.55 -3.62 -8.99
CA ALA A 415 17.51 -2.36 -9.72
C ALA A 415 18.67 -1.47 -9.25
N ALA A 416 19.48 -1.02 -10.20
CA ALA A 416 20.53 -0.05 -9.93
C ALA A 416 19.91 1.28 -9.48
N PHE A 417 20.51 1.88 -8.46
CA PHE A 417 20.14 3.18 -7.90
C PHE A 417 21.37 4.07 -7.94
N GLY A 418 21.37 5.02 -8.87
CA GLY A 418 22.49 5.95 -9.11
C GLY A 418 22.64 7.06 -8.04
N GLY A 419 22.18 6.81 -6.81
CA GLY A 419 22.11 7.80 -5.75
C GLY A 419 20.87 8.68 -5.82
N GLY A 420 20.53 9.32 -4.70
CA GLY A 420 19.37 10.17 -4.57
C GLY A 420 18.71 10.05 -3.20
N ARG A 421 17.51 10.63 -3.09
CA ARG A 421 16.71 10.56 -1.87
C ARG A 421 15.61 9.53 -2.02
N LEU A 422 15.48 8.67 -1.02
CA LEU A 422 14.33 7.79 -0.86
C LEU A 422 13.27 8.48 -0.02
N TYR A 423 12.06 7.96 -0.08
CA TYR A 423 10.88 8.48 0.58
C TYR A 423 10.17 7.37 1.38
N ASN A 424 9.45 7.79 2.41
CA ASN A 424 8.53 6.97 3.18
C ASN A 424 7.60 7.90 3.99
N PHE A 425 6.55 7.33 4.58
CA PHE A 425 5.62 8.08 5.43
C PHE A 425 5.49 7.46 6.80
N GLU A 426 5.14 8.30 7.77
CA GLU A 426 4.43 7.88 8.95
C GLU A 426 2.95 8.11 8.72
N ILE A 427 2.16 7.04 8.91
CA ILE A 427 0.71 7.04 8.71
C ILE A 427 0.06 6.88 10.08
N ALA A 428 -0.85 7.79 10.42
CA ALA A 428 -1.59 7.71 11.67
C ALA A 428 -2.44 6.43 11.71
N GLU A 429 -2.53 5.81 12.90
CA GLU A 429 -3.36 4.63 13.22
C GLU A 429 -2.94 3.34 12.52
N SER A 430 -2.93 3.31 11.18
CA SER A 430 -2.74 2.09 10.40
C SER A 430 -1.29 1.71 10.16
N HIS A 431 -0.34 2.65 10.31
CA HIS A 431 1.09 2.45 10.08
C HIS A 431 1.44 1.80 8.71
N THR A 432 0.54 1.91 7.74
CA THR A 432 0.66 1.22 6.45
C THR A 432 0.09 2.09 5.35
N TYR A 433 0.55 1.90 4.13
CA TYR A 433 -0.04 2.55 2.97
C TYR A 433 0.13 1.69 1.72
N ALA A 434 -0.81 1.81 0.79
CA ALA A 434 -0.71 1.17 -0.51
C ALA A 434 0.06 2.08 -1.48
N THR A 435 1.01 1.49 -2.20
CA THR A 435 1.50 2.03 -3.46
C THR A 435 0.45 1.84 -4.55
N ASP A 436 0.77 2.14 -5.80
CA ASP A 436 -0.10 1.79 -6.92
C ASP A 436 -0.12 0.30 -7.26
N ALA A 437 0.62 -0.56 -6.55
CA ALA A 437 0.63 -2.00 -6.84
C ALA A 437 0.79 -2.91 -5.62
N PHE A 438 1.30 -2.42 -4.49
CA PHE A 438 1.62 -3.23 -3.31
C PHE A 438 1.19 -2.51 -2.03
N LEU A 439 0.77 -3.28 -1.03
CA LEU A 439 0.61 -2.79 0.32
C LEU A 439 1.95 -2.85 1.05
N VAL A 440 2.36 -1.71 1.60
CA VAL A 440 3.62 -1.56 2.29
C VAL A 440 3.44 -1.01 3.70
N HIS A 441 4.40 -1.31 4.57
CA HIS A 441 4.44 -0.77 5.93
C HIS A 441 5.17 0.58 5.92
N ASN A 442 4.86 1.48 6.86
CA ASN A 442 5.82 2.54 7.19
C ASN A 442 7.12 1.84 7.61
N CYS A 443 8.25 2.07 6.95
CA CYS A 443 9.50 1.41 7.39
C CYS A 443 9.67 1.59 8.92
N GLY A 444 9.74 0.44 9.61
CA GLY A 444 9.68 0.31 11.06
C GLY A 444 10.93 0.80 11.76
N ASP A 445 10.85 0.78 13.09
CA ASP A 445 11.86 1.12 14.09
C ASP A 445 13.27 1.39 13.53
N MET A 446 13.61 2.66 13.26
CA MET A 446 15.01 3.04 12.99
C MET A 446 15.72 3.23 14.32
N LEU A 447 16.96 2.79 14.45
CA LEU A 447 17.76 3.05 15.63
C LEU A 447 19.17 3.42 15.22
N LYS A 448 19.63 4.58 15.69
CA LYS A 448 21.00 5.05 15.58
C LYS A 448 21.60 5.12 16.97
N MET A 449 22.82 4.63 17.12
CA MET A 449 23.58 4.67 18.37
C MET A 449 24.93 5.35 18.14
N TRP A 450 25.39 6.08 19.15
CA TRP A 450 26.71 6.67 19.23
C TRP A 450 27.38 6.19 20.51
N MET A 451 28.62 5.73 20.37
CA MET A 451 29.36 5.12 21.46
C MET A 451 30.67 5.85 21.69
N LYS A 452 30.96 6.13 22.95
CA LYS A 452 32.25 6.65 23.41
C LYS A 452 32.94 5.61 24.29
N VAL A 453 34.21 5.36 24.02
CA VAL A 453 34.97 4.26 24.61
C VAL A 453 36.26 4.80 25.21
N ASP A 454 36.58 4.32 26.40
CA ASP A 454 37.92 4.49 26.98
C ASP A 454 38.91 3.61 26.23
N GLY A 455 39.82 4.23 25.47
CA GLY A 455 40.75 3.52 24.60
C GLY A 455 41.77 2.61 25.33
N ALA A 456 42.02 2.82 26.62
CA ALA A 456 42.96 1.99 27.39
C ALA A 456 42.26 0.75 27.98
N THR A 457 41.00 0.89 28.38
CA THR A 457 40.26 -0.16 29.10
C THR A 457 39.16 -0.85 28.29
N GLU A 458 38.86 -0.33 27.09
CA GLU A 458 37.72 -0.68 26.24
C GLU A 458 36.36 -0.59 26.94
N GLN A 459 36.25 0.26 27.97
CA GLN A 459 35.00 0.51 28.68
C GLN A 459 34.13 1.52 27.94
N ILE A 460 32.86 1.19 27.77
CA ILE A 460 31.86 2.07 27.15
C ILE A 460 31.48 3.15 28.16
N LYS A 461 31.97 4.37 27.96
CA LYS A 461 31.69 5.51 28.84
C LYS A 461 30.36 6.16 28.53
N GLU A 462 29.98 6.18 27.25
CA GLU A 462 28.69 6.72 26.82
C GLU A 462 28.11 5.87 25.69
N LEU A 463 26.80 5.61 25.76
CA LEU A 463 26.02 5.05 24.65
C LEU A 463 24.76 5.90 24.46
N LYS A 464 24.84 6.89 23.57
CA LYS A 464 23.70 7.70 23.19
C LYS A 464 22.95 7.04 22.05
N TRP A 465 21.65 7.29 21.96
CA TRP A 465 20.85 6.70 20.91
C TRP A 465 19.68 7.57 20.49
N ARG A 466 19.15 7.28 19.31
CA ARG A 466 17.95 7.90 18.76
C ARG A 466 17.18 6.87 17.97
N THR A 467 15.90 6.69 18.28
CA THR A 467 15.04 5.73 17.60
C THR A 467 13.80 6.37 17.01
N PHE A 468 13.30 5.80 15.92
CA PHE A 468 11.98 6.02 15.35
C PHE A 468 11.21 4.72 15.42
N GLY A 469 10.92 4.26 16.63
CA GLY A 469 10.28 2.97 16.84
C GLY A 469 9.10 2.99 17.80
N CYS A 470 8.40 1.86 17.90
CA CYS A 470 7.27 1.72 18.82
C CYS A 470 7.69 1.92 20.29
N ALA A 471 6.73 2.17 21.19
CA ALA A 471 7.00 2.43 22.61
C ALA A 471 7.91 1.37 23.27
N SER A 472 7.78 0.11 22.86
CA SER A 472 8.61 -1.00 23.33
C SER A 472 10.07 -0.91 22.86
N ALA A 473 10.34 -0.38 21.66
CA ALA A 473 11.70 -0.16 21.16
C ALA A 473 12.40 1.01 21.87
N ILE A 474 11.65 2.08 22.19
CA ILE A 474 12.15 3.20 23.01
C ILE A 474 12.55 2.69 24.39
N ALA A 475 11.66 1.96 25.08
CA ALA A 475 11.94 1.43 26.40
C ALA A 475 13.10 0.42 26.41
N ALA A 476 13.13 -0.52 25.44
CA ALA A 476 14.21 -1.51 25.31
C ALA A 476 15.57 -0.87 25.04
N THR A 477 15.63 0.10 24.13
CA THR A 477 16.88 0.80 23.82
C THR A 477 17.34 1.66 25.00
N SER A 478 16.40 2.35 25.65
CA SER A 478 16.68 3.12 26.85
C SER A 478 17.31 2.25 27.94
N MET A 479 16.71 1.10 28.25
CA MET A 479 17.23 0.17 29.24
C MET A 479 18.60 -0.39 28.83
N PHE A 480 18.74 -0.83 27.58
CA PHE A 480 20.02 -1.33 27.07
C PHE A 480 21.15 -0.30 27.23
N SER A 481 20.88 0.98 26.93
CA SER A 481 21.86 2.04 27.08
C SER A 481 22.31 2.24 28.53
N VAL A 482 21.41 2.08 29.50
CA VAL A 482 21.73 2.15 30.93
C VAL A 482 22.57 0.95 31.33
N MET A 483 22.19 -0.26 30.92
CA MET A 483 22.92 -1.49 31.25
C MET A 483 24.39 -1.46 30.86
N VAL A 484 24.72 -0.84 29.72
CA VAL A 484 26.12 -0.77 29.24
C VAL A 484 26.91 0.41 29.81
N THR A 485 26.25 1.42 30.38
CA THR A 485 26.89 2.65 30.89
C THR A 485 26.88 2.78 32.42
N GLU A 486 26.02 2.04 33.12
CA GLU A 486 25.98 2.06 34.58
C GLU A 486 27.29 1.58 35.21
N ASN A 487 27.51 1.96 36.48
CA ASN A 487 28.68 1.54 37.27
C ASN A 487 30.04 1.85 36.61
N GLY A 488 30.13 2.95 35.84
CA GLY A 488 31.38 3.39 35.21
C GLY A 488 31.65 2.84 33.81
N GLY A 489 30.73 2.04 33.27
CA GLY A 489 30.78 1.53 31.91
C GLY A 489 31.19 0.06 31.80
N MET A 490 30.54 -0.67 30.90
CA MET A 490 30.82 -2.07 30.61
C MET A 490 31.90 -2.19 29.52
N LYS A 491 32.75 -3.21 29.59
CA LYS A 491 33.69 -3.52 28.50
C LYS A 491 32.94 -3.96 27.24
N ILE A 492 33.43 -3.58 26.06
CA ILE A 492 32.82 -3.96 24.77
C ILE A 492 32.55 -5.47 24.68
N ALA A 493 33.53 -6.29 25.08
CA ALA A 493 33.42 -7.75 25.01
C ALA A 493 32.28 -8.32 25.87
N ASP A 494 31.95 -7.67 26.99
CA ASP A 494 30.86 -8.09 27.88
C ASP A 494 29.51 -7.51 27.42
N ALA A 495 29.52 -6.28 26.91
CA ALA A 495 28.33 -5.66 26.32
C ALA A 495 27.79 -6.46 25.12
N LEU A 496 28.67 -7.05 24.29
CA LEU A 496 28.29 -7.93 23.17
C LEU A 496 27.61 -9.24 23.60
N LYS A 497 27.72 -9.63 24.87
CA LYS A 497 27.09 -10.83 25.45
C LYS A 497 25.69 -10.56 26.00
N ILE A 498 25.29 -9.29 26.14
CA ILE A 498 23.95 -8.93 26.61
C ILE A 498 22.92 -9.48 25.63
N ARG A 499 21.99 -10.30 26.14
CA ARG A 499 20.89 -10.88 25.37
C ARG A 499 19.61 -10.07 25.55
N PRO A 500 18.66 -10.12 24.60
CA PRO A 500 17.35 -9.50 24.74
C PRO A 500 16.64 -9.78 26.08
N GLN A 501 16.81 -10.98 26.64
CA GLN A 501 16.24 -11.39 27.92
C GLN A 501 16.83 -10.63 29.09
N ASN A 502 18.11 -10.27 29.06
CA ASN A 502 18.71 -9.45 30.11
C ASN A 502 18.05 -8.06 30.14
N ILE A 503 17.72 -7.51 28.95
CA ILE A 503 16.99 -6.24 28.83
C ILE A 503 15.55 -6.41 29.34
N MET A 504 14.87 -7.50 28.96
CA MET A 504 13.49 -7.78 29.39
C MET A 504 13.39 -7.97 30.90
N VAL A 505 14.31 -8.72 31.52
CA VAL A 505 14.37 -8.93 32.97
C VAL A 505 14.51 -7.59 33.67
N ARG A 506 15.39 -6.71 33.16
CA ARG A 506 15.61 -5.39 33.76
C ARG A 506 14.43 -4.43 33.58
N LEU A 507 13.66 -4.62 32.51
CA LEU A 507 12.40 -3.92 32.27
C LEU A 507 11.22 -4.47 33.08
N GLY A 508 11.38 -5.54 33.87
CA GLY A 508 10.26 -6.18 34.58
C GLY A 508 9.29 -6.92 33.64
N GLY A 509 9.78 -7.34 32.47
CA GLY A 509 9.03 -8.09 31.47
C GLY A 509 8.54 -7.24 30.30
N LEU A 510 8.57 -7.84 29.11
CA LEU A 510 7.88 -7.36 27.92
C LEU A 510 7.03 -8.51 27.37
N PRO A 511 5.86 -8.23 26.80
CA PRO A 511 5.03 -9.28 26.23
C PRO A 511 5.74 -10.02 25.08
N ASN A 512 5.69 -11.36 25.08
CA ASN A 512 6.47 -12.24 24.17
C ASN A 512 6.43 -11.86 22.68
N ARG A 513 5.35 -11.23 22.20
CA ARG A 513 5.21 -10.73 20.81
C ARG A 513 6.05 -9.48 20.47
N LYS A 514 6.80 -8.91 21.43
CA LYS A 514 7.57 -7.66 21.30
C LYS A 514 9.09 -7.82 21.49
N ILE A 515 9.60 -9.05 21.52
CA ILE A 515 11.04 -9.36 21.63
C ILE A 515 11.86 -8.76 20.47
N HIS A 516 11.26 -8.57 19.29
CA HIS A 516 11.91 -7.94 18.14
C HIS A 516 12.42 -6.50 18.44
N CYS A 517 11.78 -5.79 19.37
CA CYS A 517 12.18 -4.42 19.75
C CYS A 517 13.54 -4.38 20.47
N SER A 518 13.87 -5.42 21.26
CA SER A 518 15.18 -5.60 21.89
C SER A 518 16.25 -6.13 20.92
N VAL A 519 15.84 -6.85 19.87
CA VAL A 519 16.75 -7.29 18.79
C VAL A 519 17.25 -6.10 17.97
N LEU A 520 16.44 -5.05 17.82
CA LEU A 520 16.87 -3.82 17.15
C LEU A 520 18.04 -3.14 17.90
N ALA A 521 17.98 -3.10 19.23
CA ALA A 521 19.05 -2.55 20.07
C ALA A 521 20.34 -3.36 19.92
N ASP A 522 20.28 -4.69 19.98
CA ASP A 522 21.43 -5.58 19.77
C ASP A 522 22.04 -5.40 18.37
N LYS A 523 21.23 -5.45 17.30
CA LYS A 523 21.69 -5.26 15.92
C LYS A 523 22.34 -3.87 15.73
N SER A 524 21.75 -2.82 16.29
CA SER A 524 22.33 -1.46 16.23
C SER A 524 23.65 -1.37 16.98
N PHE A 525 23.73 -1.98 18.16
CA PHE A 525 24.91 -1.96 18.99
C PHE A 525 26.07 -2.73 18.32
N ARG A 526 25.82 -3.91 17.78
CA ARG A 526 26.83 -4.68 17.00
C ARG A 526 27.40 -3.87 15.84
N LYS A 527 26.56 -3.16 15.09
CA LYS A 527 27.03 -2.25 14.03
C LYS A 527 27.86 -1.10 14.56
N THR A 528 27.49 -0.54 15.71
CA THR A 528 28.24 0.53 16.37
C THR A 528 29.61 0.03 16.80
N VAL A 529 29.70 -1.17 17.37
CA VAL A 529 30.96 -1.81 17.76
C VAL A 529 31.82 -2.16 16.54
N ASN A 530 31.22 -2.66 15.45
CA ASN A 530 31.97 -2.89 14.21
C ASN A 530 32.57 -1.60 13.65
N ASP A 531 31.82 -0.49 13.65
CA ASP A 531 32.35 0.83 13.26
C ASP A 531 33.53 1.26 14.15
N TYR A 532 33.46 1.01 15.46
CA TYR A 532 34.60 1.23 16.39
C TYR A 532 35.82 0.40 15.99
N PHE A 533 35.65 -0.90 15.74
CA PHE A 533 36.75 -1.78 15.33
C PHE A 533 37.35 -1.37 13.98
N HIS A 534 36.53 -0.92 13.02
CA HIS A 534 37.03 -0.39 11.76
C HIS A 534 37.86 0.88 11.95
N ARG A 535 37.37 1.84 12.74
CA ARG A 535 38.06 3.13 12.98
C ARG A 535 39.36 2.98 13.76
N THR A 536 39.46 1.94 14.59
CA THR A 536 40.66 1.63 15.39
C THR A 536 41.57 0.60 14.72
N GLY A 537 41.31 0.20 13.47
CA GLY A 537 42.15 -0.75 12.71
C GLY A 537 42.07 -2.21 13.16
N GLN A 538 41.11 -2.55 14.03
CA GLN A 538 40.92 -3.88 14.61
C GLN A 538 40.10 -4.80 13.70
N HIS A 539 40.46 -4.88 12.42
CA HIS A 539 39.66 -5.55 11.39
C HIS A 539 39.39 -7.05 11.67
N ALA A 540 40.27 -7.73 12.40
CA ALA A 540 40.09 -9.13 12.79
C ALA A 540 38.96 -9.37 13.80
N ARG A 541 38.52 -8.32 14.53
CA ARG A 541 37.43 -8.39 15.52
C ARG A 541 36.06 -8.02 14.94
N VAL A 542 36.00 -7.64 13.66
CA VAL A 542 34.76 -7.26 13.00
C VAL A 542 33.83 -8.47 12.92
N LEU A 543 32.62 -8.31 13.45
CA LEU A 543 31.59 -9.33 13.45
C LEU A 543 30.98 -9.42 12.04
N VAL A 544 31.14 -10.56 11.35
CA VAL A 544 30.60 -10.79 10.01
C VAL A 544 29.17 -11.34 10.09
N GLU A 545 28.19 -10.58 9.61
CA GLU A 545 26.81 -11.05 9.38
C GLU A 545 26.76 -11.84 8.07
N GLY A 546 27.07 -13.13 8.11
CA GLY A 546 26.91 -14.05 6.97
C GLY A 546 25.73 -14.99 7.21
N ALA A 547 24.79 -15.05 6.28
CA ALA A 547 23.75 -16.07 6.28
C ALA A 547 24.32 -17.36 5.67
N ARG A 548 24.53 -18.39 6.49
CA ARG A 548 24.98 -19.71 6.05
C ARG A 548 23.75 -20.53 5.67
N VAL A 549 23.75 -21.13 4.47
CA VAL A 549 22.67 -22.03 4.04
C VAL A 549 22.75 -23.33 4.82
N VAL A 550 21.68 -23.67 5.56
CA VAL A 550 21.57 -24.84 6.44
C VAL A 550 20.78 -25.97 5.76
N ASP A 551 19.70 -25.64 5.05
CA ASP A 551 18.99 -26.60 4.20
C ASP A 551 19.12 -26.19 2.73
N PRO A 552 20.05 -26.79 1.97
CA PRO A 552 20.27 -26.47 0.56
C PRO A 552 19.05 -26.77 -0.33
N LYS A 553 18.20 -27.74 0.04
CA LYS A 553 17.01 -28.10 -0.77
C LYS A 553 15.92 -27.04 -0.65
N LEU A 554 15.75 -26.48 0.54
CA LEU A 554 14.75 -25.46 0.82
C LEU A 554 15.32 -24.03 0.76
N ASN A 555 16.64 -23.91 0.59
CA ASN A 555 17.41 -22.68 0.68
C ASN A 555 17.07 -21.90 1.97
N ILE A 556 17.06 -22.64 3.08
CA ILE A 556 16.86 -22.11 4.43
C ILE A 556 18.23 -21.83 5.01
N THR A 557 18.41 -20.61 5.47
CA THR A 557 19.62 -20.12 6.12
C THR A 557 19.52 -20.27 7.63
N ASP A 558 20.65 -20.19 8.30
CA ASP A 558 20.72 -20.03 9.75
C ASP A 558 19.93 -18.80 10.22
N HIS A 559 19.87 -17.72 9.43
CA HIS A 559 19.05 -16.54 9.71
C HIS A 559 17.55 -16.79 9.61
N ASP A 560 17.09 -17.62 8.67
CA ASP A 560 15.68 -18.01 8.60
C ASP A 560 15.25 -18.80 9.85
N ILE A 561 16.13 -19.68 10.34
CA ILE A 561 15.94 -20.44 11.59
C ILE A 561 15.95 -19.47 12.80
N GLU A 562 16.85 -18.49 12.78
CA GLU A 562 16.94 -17.43 13.78
C GLU A 562 15.65 -16.62 13.89
N GLU A 563 15.12 -16.14 12.76
CA GLU A 563 13.86 -15.40 12.66
C GLU A 563 12.66 -16.25 13.13
N ALA A 564 12.57 -17.51 12.73
CA ALA A 564 11.49 -18.40 13.18
C ALA A 564 11.48 -18.58 14.70
N VAL A 565 12.67 -18.71 15.30
CA VAL A 565 12.86 -18.75 16.76
C VAL A 565 12.45 -17.40 17.38
N LEU A 566 12.89 -16.26 16.84
CA LEU A 566 12.50 -14.91 17.31
C LEU A 566 10.98 -14.65 17.26
N GLU A 567 10.27 -15.30 16.35
CA GLU A 567 8.81 -15.27 16.28
C GLU A 567 8.11 -16.35 17.17
N GLY A 568 8.85 -17.01 18.05
CA GLY A 568 8.32 -17.91 19.09
C GLY A 568 8.32 -19.41 18.75
N ALA A 569 9.03 -19.86 17.71
CA ALA A 569 9.16 -21.29 17.42
C ALA A 569 10.38 -21.90 18.13
N THR A 570 10.15 -22.50 19.31
CA THR A 570 11.23 -22.88 20.25
C THR A 570 11.56 -24.38 20.31
N ASP A 571 11.05 -25.17 19.38
CA ASP A 571 11.32 -26.60 19.23
C ASP A 571 11.34 -26.98 17.75
N LEU A 572 11.91 -28.16 17.45
CA LEU A 572 12.03 -28.65 16.08
C LEU A 572 10.67 -28.68 15.38
N ASP A 573 9.61 -29.14 16.04
CA ASP A 573 8.27 -29.22 15.46
C ASP A 573 7.71 -27.83 15.12
N ALA A 574 7.92 -26.82 15.95
CA ALA A 574 7.49 -25.45 15.70
C ALA A 574 8.28 -24.80 14.56
N VAL A 575 9.60 -25.02 14.53
CA VAL A 575 10.46 -24.50 13.45
C VAL A 575 10.19 -25.26 12.13
N GLN A 576 9.92 -26.55 12.18
CA GLN A 576 9.49 -27.36 11.02
C GLN A 576 8.10 -26.98 10.54
N ARG A 577 7.16 -26.67 11.44
CA ARG A 577 5.84 -26.14 11.05
C ARG A 577 5.96 -24.80 10.33
N LYS A 578 6.92 -23.94 10.71
CA LYS A 578 7.16 -22.64 10.08
C LYS A 578 7.98 -22.71 8.79
N LEU A 579 9.15 -23.35 8.84
CA LEU A 579 10.16 -23.32 7.77
C LEU A 579 10.22 -24.62 6.95
N LYS A 580 9.64 -25.71 7.46
CA LYS A 580 9.73 -27.08 6.89
C LYS A 580 11.14 -27.65 6.78
N VAL A 581 12.09 -27.01 7.46
CA VAL A 581 13.51 -27.35 7.46
C VAL A 581 13.75 -28.77 7.98
N GLY A 582 14.53 -29.60 7.29
CA GLY A 582 14.80 -30.98 7.73
C GLY A 582 13.71 -32.02 7.45
N VAL A 583 12.49 -31.63 7.08
CA VAL A 583 11.40 -32.59 6.73
C VAL A 583 11.72 -33.40 5.46
N GLY A 584 12.39 -32.78 4.48
CA GLY A 584 12.84 -33.45 3.23
C GLY A 584 14.35 -33.73 3.17
N SER A 585 15.06 -33.40 4.25
CA SER A 585 16.51 -33.50 4.37
C SER A 585 16.84 -33.94 5.81
N PRO A 586 16.57 -35.20 6.20
CA PRO A 586 16.77 -35.64 7.59
C PRO A 586 18.20 -35.40 8.11
N ALA A 587 19.19 -35.40 7.21
CA ALA A 587 20.59 -35.13 7.51
C ALA A 587 20.86 -33.73 8.10
N VAL A 588 19.99 -32.74 7.87
CA VAL A 588 20.16 -31.38 8.44
C VAL A 588 19.41 -31.20 9.76
N ILE A 589 18.60 -32.18 10.20
CA ILE A 589 17.80 -32.08 11.43
C ILE A 589 18.70 -31.82 12.63
N THR A 590 19.80 -32.55 12.76
CA THR A 590 20.73 -32.38 13.88
C THR A 590 21.32 -30.96 13.94
N GLU A 591 21.69 -30.40 12.79
CA GLU A 591 22.21 -29.03 12.70
C GLU A 591 21.12 -27.99 12.98
N VAL A 592 19.91 -28.23 12.49
CA VAL A 592 18.74 -27.39 12.78
C VAL A 592 18.40 -27.41 14.27
N GLU A 593 18.38 -28.57 14.92
CA GLU A 593 18.15 -28.68 16.37
C GLU A 593 19.24 -27.96 17.17
N GLN A 594 20.49 -28.06 16.73
CA GLN A 594 21.60 -27.31 17.32
C GLN A 594 21.41 -25.80 17.14
N LEU A 595 20.97 -25.33 15.97
CA LEU A 595 20.69 -23.92 15.72
C LEU A 595 19.45 -23.43 16.47
N ILE A 596 18.39 -24.23 16.55
CA ILE A 596 17.21 -23.93 17.37
C ILE A 596 17.61 -23.82 18.82
N ARG A 597 18.41 -24.78 19.33
CA ARG A 597 18.92 -24.73 20.70
C ARG A 597 19.79 -23.50 20.91
N PHE A 598 20.72 -23.22 20.01
CA PHE A 598 21.58 -22.04 20.04
C PHE A 598 20.78 -20.74 20.05
N TYR A 599 19.80 -20.57 19.14
CA TYR A 599 18.98 -19.36 19.04
C TYR A 599 17.93 -19.26 20.14
N LYS A 600 17.37 -20.38 20.59
CA LYS A 600 16.48 -20.43 21.76
C LYS A 600 17.25 -19.99 23.00
N GLU A 601 18.45 -20.50 23.18
CA GLU A 601 19.33 -20.06 24.26
C GLU A 601 19.67 -18.57 24.08
N LYS A 602 20.01 -18.15 22.86
CA LYS A 602 20.34 -16.75 22.50
C LYS A 602 19.21 -15.77 22.81
N TYR A 603 17.94 -16.15 22.60
CA TYR A 603 16.80 -15.21 22.63
C TYR A 603 15.70 -15.48 23.65
N TYR A 604 15.62 -16.69 24.21
CA TYR A 604 14.64 -17.08 25.23
C TYR A 604 15.24 -17.60 26.53
N GLY A 605 16.51 -18.04 26.53
CA GLY A 605 17.18 -18.60 27.70
C GLY A 605 17.07 -20.11 27.72
#